data_AF-A0AAD9QR74-F1
#
_entry.id   AF-A0AAD9QR74-F1
#
_cell.length_a   1.000
_cell.length_b   1.000
_cell.length_c   1.000
_cell.angle_alpha   90.00
_cell.angle_beta   90.00
_cell.angle_gamma   90.00
#
_symmetry.space_group_name_H-M   'P 1'
#
loop_
_entity.id
_entity.type
_entity.pdbx_description
1 polymer ?
#
loop_
_entity_poly.entity_id
_entity_poly.type
_entity_poly.pdbx_seq_one_letter_code
_entity_poly.pdbx_strand_id
1 'polypeptide(L)'
;MATAQNTGTNSLTKVLESICRERRREHLDKESEEGFIVLAIESFWTRLFSRYFVCNEDDTRDDLLFYVKGKSQDHDGKSKIAVFRKDSRVLPSLGDPSIDWEESVYLNLILHQFEYTLTCAICTKPQEKEMKVLSRISQTFKDFALQENEMVCVELVAKDKTESVEGVIFLGSIRYESLKKVYDGRASVASKVARKVSMGWWRGPVNVEFIKMRGPGGKGHAEMAITQQRGGEERSSAEEMENDCFLNPPTLDEIQIFWK
;
A
#
# COMPACT_ATOMS: atom_id res chain seq x y z
N MET A 1 11.17 -5.90 -42.02
CA MET A 1 10.89 -5.18 -40.76
C MET A 1 10.86 -6.20 -39.64
N ALA A 2 11.94 -6.30 -38.87
CA ALA A 2 12.05 -7.25 -37.77
C ALA A 2 11.28 -6.69 -36.55
N THR A 3 10.35 -7.48 -36.04
CA THR A 3 9.62 -7.21 -34.80
C THR A 3 10.59 -7.28 -33.63
N ALA A 4 10.71 -6.18 -32.88
CA ALA A 4 11.46 -6.15 -31.62
C ALA A 4 10.82 -7.15 -30.65
N GLN A 5 11.49 -8.29 -30.46
CA GLN A 5 10.99 -9.35 -29.59
C GLN A 5 11.14 -8.91 -28.13
N ASN A 6 10.00 -8.98 -27.46
CA ASN A 6 9.69 -8.80 -26.06
C ASN A 6 10.67 -9.55 -25.12
N THR A 7 11.79 -8.94 -24.74
CA THR A 7 12.80 -9.54 -23.86
C THR A 7 12.37 -9.54 -22.38
N GLY A 8 11.54 -8.56 -21.97
CA GLY A 8 11.10 -8.35 -20.58
C GLY A 8 10.09 -9.39 -20.07
N THR A 9 9.02 -9.68 -20.83
CA THR A 9 8.00 -10.69 -20.46
C THR A 9 8.61 -12.08 -20.31
N ASN A 10 9.53 -12.40 -21.22
CA ASN A 10 10.28 -13.64 -21.17
C ASN A 10 11.15 -13.75 -19.92
N SER A 11 11.54 -12.64 -19.28
CA SER A 11 12.39 -12.67 -18.09
C SER A 11 11.59 -12.97 -16.83
N LEU A 12 10.51 -12.23 -16.54
CA LEU A 12 9.69 -12.41 -15.34
C LEU A 12 9.01 -13.78 -15.30
N THR A 13 8.38 -14.20 -16.41
CA THR A 13 7.75 -15.52 -16.52
C THR A 13 8.75 -16.64 -16.26
N LYS A 14 9.98 -16.54 -16.78
CA LYS A 14 11.05 -17.51 -16.52
C LYS A 14 11.47 -17.54 -15.04
N VAL A 15 11.50 -16.39 -14.36
CA VAL A 15 11.77 -16.35 -12.91
C VAL A 15 10.66 -17.07 -12.16
N LEU A 16 9.40 -16.72 -12.42
CA LEU A 16 8.25 -17.29 -11.74
C LEU A 16 8.16 -18.81 -11.98
N GLU A 17 8.38 -19.26 -13.22
CA GLU A 17 8.46 -20.69 -13.55
C GLU A 17 9.59 -21.39 -12.79
N SER A 18 10.76 -20.76 -12.68
CA SER A 18 11.90 -21.30 -11.93
C SER A 18 11.56 -21.45 -10.45
N ILE A 19 10.89 -20.48 -9.86
CA ILE A 19 10.38 -20.52 -8.47
C ILE A 19 9.35 -21.64 -8.31
N CYS A 20 8.36 -21.73 -9.20
CA CYS A 20 7.34 -22.78 -9.17
C CYS A 20 7.94 -24.18 -9.31
N ARG A 21 9.02 -24.34 -10.08
CA ARG A 21 9.75 -25.61 -10.17
C ARG A 21 10.50 -25.92 -8.88
N GLU A 22 11.17 -24.94 -8.28
CA GLU A 22 11.86 -25.12 -7.00
C GLU A 22 10.88 -25.56 -5.90
N ARG A 23 9.73 -24.89 -5.78
CA ARG A 23 8.69 -25.22 -4.80
C ARG A 23 8.16 -26.65 -4.94
N ARG A 24 8.00 -27.12 -6.18
CA ARG A 24 7.60 -28.51 -6.45
C ARG A 24 8.67 -29.51 -6.03
N ARG A 25 9.95 -29.17 -6.19
CA ARG A 25 11.07 -30.02 -5.74
C ARG A 25 11.13 -30.10 -4.21
N GLU A 26 11.09 -28.96 -3.52
CA GLU A 26 11.11 -28.93 -2.05
C GLU A 26 9.95 -29.72 -1.41
N HIS A 27 8.80 -29.77 -2.06
CA HIS A 27 7.65 -30.57 -1.59
C HIS A 27 7.92 -32.08 -1.67
N LEU A 28 8.64 -32.55 -2.70
CA LEU A 28 8.95 -33.97 -2.91
C LEU A 28 10.08 -34.45 -1.98
N ASP A 29 11.08 -33.60 -1.72
CA ASP A 29 12.21 -33.93 -0.85
C ASP A 29 11.80 -34.02 0.63
N LYS A 30 10.75 -33.29 1.05
CA LYS A 30 10.17 -33.39 2.41
C LYS A 30 9.43 -34.70 2.69
N GLU A 31 9.03 -35.44 1.67
CA GLU A 31 8.40 -36.77 1.83
C GLU A 31 9.45 -37.88 2.07
N SER A 32 10.74 -37.56 1.98
CA SER A 32 11.87 -38.50 2.12
C SER A 32 12.85 -38.02 3.21
N GLU A 33 12.42 -37.93 4.46
CA GLU A 33 13.34 -37.56 5.56
C GLU A 33 14.33 -38.69 5.88
N GLU A 34 15.57 -38.51 5.41
CA GLU A 34 16.80 -38.69 6.19
C GLU A 34 17.97 -38.13 5.35
N GLY A 35 18.54 -36.98 5.74
CA GLY A 35 19.78 -36.53 5.08
C GLY A 35 20.17 -35.07 5.29
N PHE A 36 21.21 -34.87 6.10
CA PHE A 36 22.18 -33.77 6.16
C PHE A 36 21.80 -32.40 5.52
N ILE A 37 21.84 -31.34 6.32
CA ILE A 37 21.77 -29.95 5.84
C ILE A 37 23.04 -29.64 5.03
N VAL A 38 22.98 -29.81 3.72
CA VAL A 38 24.02 -29.29 2.82
C VAL A 38 23.93 -27.77 2.85
N LEU A 39 24.81 -27.13 3.59
CA LEU A 39 25.07 -25.69 3.51
C LEU A 39 25.74 -25.40 2.16
N ALA A 40 25.00 -25.55 1.07
CA ALA A 40 25.44 -25.14 -0.23
C ALA A 40 25.63 -23.62 -0.18
N ILE A 41 26.89 -23.18 -0.31
CA ILE A 41 27.28 -21.76 -0.44
C ILE A 41 26.41 -21.07 -1.52
N GLU A 42 25.95 -21.83 -2.51
CA GLU A 42 24.95 -21.42 -3.49
C GLU A 42 23.64 -22.24 -3.39
N SER A 43 22.68 -21.74 -2.62
CA SER A 43 21.30 -22.23 -2.69
C SER A 43 20.64 -21.83 -4.02
N PHE A 44 19.49 -22.41 -4.34
CA PHE A 44 18.68 -21.94 -5.48
C PHE A 44 18.39 -20.43 -5.36
N TRP A 45 18.01 -19.97 -4.17
CA TRP A 45 17.62 -18.59 -3.90
C TRP A 45 18.77 -17.59 -4.06
N THR A 46 19.99 -17.92 -3.60
CA THR A 46 21.16 -17.03 -3.78
C THR A 46 21.54 -16.88 -5.25
N ARG A 47 21.51 -17.99 -6.01
CA ARG A 47 21.78 -17.97 -7.46
C ARG A 47 20.73 -17.17 -8.23
N LEU A 48 19.46 -17.36 -7.88
CA LEU A 48 18.37 -16.60 -8.49
C LEU A 48 18.50 -15.10 -8.19
N PHE A 49 18.77 -14.75 -6.93
CA PHE A 49 18.96 -13.37 -6.49
C PHE A 49 20.11 -12.69 -7.24
N SER A 50 21.28 -13.34 -7.26
CA SER A 50 22.45 -12.80 -7.96
C SER A 50 22.17 -12.59 -9.44
N ARG A 51 21.55 -13.57 -10.11
CA ARG A 51 21.30 -13.51 -11.55
C ARG A 51 20.32 -12.40 -11.93
N TYR A 52 19.23 -12.24 -11.17
CA TYR A 52 18.11 -11.38 -11.58
C TYR A 52 18.13 -9.97 -10.99
N PHE A 53 18.83 -9.76 -9.87
CA PHE A 53 18.89 -8.45 -9.20
C PHE A 53 20.29 -7.85 -9.20
N VAL A 54 21.32 -8.65 -8.88
CA VAL A 54 22.70 -8.13 -8.78
C VAL A 54 23.34 -7.98 -10.16
N CYS A 55 23.32 -9.03 -10.99
CA CYS A 55 23.98 -9.05 -12.30
C CYS A 55 23.10 -8.53 -13.45
N ASN A 56 21.91 -7.99 -13.15
CA ASN A 56 20.98 -7.53 -14.18
C ASN A 56 21.45 -6.19 -14.77
N GLU A 57 21.58 -6.10 -16.09
CA GLU A 57 22.09 -4.90 -16.80
C GLU A 57 20.99 -3.90 -17.19
N ASP A 58 19.75 -4.11 -16.75
CA ASP A 58 18.64 -3.20 -17.03
C ASP A 58 18.72 -1.92 -16.18
N ASP A 59 19.42 -0.91 -16.68
CA ASP A 59 19.59 0.41 -16.04
C ASP A 59 18.28 1.22 -15.90
N THR A 60 17.17 0.73 -16.45
CA THR A 60 15.84 1.35 -16.23
C THR A 60 15.22 0.96 -14.88
N ARG A 61 15.81 -0.02 -14.20
CA ARG A 61 15.35 -0.48 -12.88
C ARG A 61 16.01 0.31 -11.77
N ASP A 62 15.30 0.41 -10.65
CA ASP A 62 15.86 0.92 -9.40
C ASP A 62 17.10 0.09 -9.01
N ASP A 63 18.15 0.75 -8.55
CA ASP A 63 19.42 0.14 -8.17
C ASP A 63 19.46 -0.30 -6.69
N LEU A 64 18.38 -0.09 -5.95
CA LEU A 64 18.23 -0.59 -4.59
C LEU A 64 18.08 -2.12 -4.57
N LEU A 65 18.69 -2.76 -3.58
CA LEU A 65 18.63 -4.17 -3.28
C LEU A 65 18.17 -4.36 -1.84
N PHE A 66 17.10 -5.14 -1.66
CA PHE A 66 16.49 -5.39 -0.36
C PHE A 66 16.89 -6.76 0.18
N TYR A 67 17.42 -6.81 1.39
CA TYR A 67 17.84 -8.05 2.05
C TYR A 67 17.05 -8.22 3.35
N VAL A 68 16.27 -9.30 3.41
CA VAL A 68 15.53 -9.69 4.61
C VAL A 68 16.49 -10.44 5.53
N LYS A 69 16.72 -9.92 6.73
CA LYS A 69 17.48 -10.64 7.75
C LYS A 69 16.63 -11.79 8.29
N GLY A 70 17.25 -12.96 8.42
CA GLY A 70 16.64 -14.14 9.00
C GLY A 70 16.10 -13.83 10.40
N LYS A 71 15.08 -14.58 10.83
CA LYS A 71 14.41 -14.35 12.12
C LYS A 71 15.44 -14.43 13.24
N SER A 72 15.86 -13.28 13.74
CA SER A 72 16.58 -13.19 15.01
C SER A 72 15.64 -13.69 16.10
N GLN A 73 16.20 -14.34 17.12
CA GLN A 73 15.50 -14.75 18.35
C GLN A 73 15.04 -13.54 19.20
N ASP A 74 14.76 -12.41 18.56
CA ASP A 74 14.38 -11.16 19.20
C ASP A 74 12.87 -11.15 19.43
N HIS A 75 12.45 -10.76 20.63
CA HIS A 75 11.10 -10.96 21.17
C HIS A 75 9.97 -10.23 20.39
N ASP A 76 10.30 -9.38 19.41
CA ASP A 76 9.33 -8.60 18.62
C ASP A 76 8.90 -9.31 17.31
N GLY A 77 9.57 -10.40 16.90
CA GLY A 77 9.17 -11.22 15.74
C GLY A 77 9.16 -10.48 14.38
N LYS A 78 9.67 -9.25 14.31
CA LYS A 78 9.72 -8.44 13.07
C LYS A 78 11.00 -8.74 12.29
N SER A 79 10.84 -9.18 11.04
CA SER A 79 11.96 -9.31 10.11
C SER A 79 12.59 -7.94 9.84
N LYS A 80 13.91 -7.85 10.03
CA LYS A 80 14.66 -6.61 9.76
C LYS A 80 15.09 -6.57 8.29
N ILE A 81 14.86 -5.46 7.61
CA ILE A 81 15.24 -5.26 6.21
C ILE A 81 16.53 -4.41 6.15
N ALA A 82 17.52 -4.86 5.38
CA ALA A 82 18.70 -4.07 5.02
C ALA A 82 18.61 -3.68 3.54
N VAL A 83 18.95 -2.44 3.21
CA VAL A 83 18.85 -1.90 1.85
C VAL A 83 20.21 -1.38 1.41
N PHE A 84 20.63 -1.77 0.22
CA PHE A 84 21.91 -1.34 -0.37
C PHE A 84 21.71 -0.94 -1.83
N ARG A 85 22.57 -0.07 -2.35
CA ARG A 85 22.66 0.12 -3.80
C ARG A 85 23.45 -1.03 -4.43
N LYS A 86 23.14 -1.38 -5.67
CA LYS A 86 23.77 -2.48 -6.41
C LYS A 86 25.28 -2.32 -6.59
N ASP A 87 25.78 -1.09 -6.62
CA ASP A 87 27.21 -0.77 -6.73
C ASP A 87 27.95 -0.68 -5.38
N SER A 88 27.24 -0.96 -4.27
CA SER A 88 27.80 -0.89 -2.93
C SER A 88 28.97 -1.86 -2.75
N ARG A 89 30.07 -1.37 -2.15
CA ARG A 89 31.25 -2.20 -1.81
C ARG A 89 31.04 -3.10 -0.59
N VAL A 90 29.92 -2.91 0.12
CA VAL A 90 29.61 -3.61 1.38
C VAL A 90 28.35 -4.47 1.25
N LEU A 91 28.07 -4.97 0.04
CA LEU A 91 26.97 -5.90 -0.16
C LEU A 91 27.18 -7.18 0.67
N PRO A 92 26.11 -7.76 1.23
CA PRO A 92 26.20 -9.04 1.88
C PRO A 92 26.76 -10.11 0.94
N SER A 93 27.64 -10.96 1.47
CA SER A 93 28.17 -12.09 0.72
C SER A 93 27.05 -13.04 0.31
N LEU A 94 27.07 -13.52 -0.94
CA LEU A 94 26.13 -14.55 -1.39
C LEU A 94 26.24 -15.78 -0.48
N GLY A 95 25.09 -16.25 0.03
CA GLY A 95 25.04 -17.36 0.99
C GLY A 95 25.24 -16.95 2.45
N ASP A 96 25.26 -15.65 2.78
CA ASP A 96 25.23 -15.17 4.18
C ASP A 96 24.06 -15.82 4.93
N PRO A 97 24.32 -16.62 5.99
CA PRO A 97 23.28 -17.35 6.73
C PRO A 97 22.40 -16.43 7.59
N SER A 98 22.81 -15.17 7.80
CA SER A 98 21.97 -14.17 8.48
C SER A 98 20.87 -13.60 7.56
N ILE A 99 20.87 -13.95 6.28
CA ILE A 99 19.93 -13.45 5.28
C ILE A 99 18.96 -14.56 4.89
N ASP A 100 17.68 -14.20 4.94
CA ASP A 100 16.63 -14.98 4.33
C ASP A 100 16.61 -14.67 2.83
N TRP A 101 17.35 -15.46 2.07
CA TRP A 101 17.50 -15.26 0.62
C TRP A 101 16.21 -15.48 -0.15
N GLU A 102 15.33 -16.34 0.37
CA GLU A 102 14.04 -16.59 -0.23
C GLU A 102 13.13 -15.37 -0.08
N GLU A 103 12.95 -14.87 1.14
CA GLU A 103 12.15 -13.67 1.40
C GLU A 103 12.75 -12.44 0.70
N SER A 104 14.09 -12.37 0.61
CA SER A 104 14.78 -11.34 -0.16
C SER A 104 14.43 -11.40 -1.65
N VAL A 105 14.38 -12.60 -2.26
CA VAL A 105 13.94 -12.75 -3.66
C VAL A 105 12.50 -12.26 -3.83
N TYR A 106 11.57 -12.67 -2.96
CA TYR A 106 10.17 -12.23 -3.08
C TYR A 106 10.03 -10.72 -2.96
N LEU A 107 10.70 -10.12 -1.99
CA LEU A 107 10.63 -8.67 -1.78
C LEU A 107 11.14 -7.90 -3.00
N ASN A 108 12.28 -8.30 -3.58
CA ASN A 108 12.82 -7.63 -4.77
C ASN A 108 11.97 -7.91 -6.03
N LEU A 109 11.32 -9.08 -6.14
CA LEU A 109 10.36 -9.32 -7.22
C LEU A 109 9.17 -8.37 -7.13
N ILE A 110 8.55 -8.30 -5.96
CA ILE A 110 7.39 -7.46 -5.67
C ILE A 110 7.74 -6.00 -5.97
N LEU A 111 8.84 -5.49 -5.43
CA LEU A 111 9.20 -4.08 -5.55
C LEU A 111 9.70 -3.68 -6.94
N HIS A 112 10.44 -4.54 -7.65
CA HIS A 112 11.08 -4.13 -8.91
C HIS A 112 10.32 -4.55 -10.17
N GLN A 113 9.45 -5.55 -10.10
CA GLN A 113 8.77 -6.11 -11.28
C GLN A 113 7.33 -5.61 -11.44
N PHE A 114 6.72 -5.10 -10.37
CA PHE A 114 5.34 -4.65 -10.38
C PHE A 114 5.22 -3.15 -10.16
N GLU A 115 4.27 -2.56 -10.87
CA GLU A 115 3.75 -1.23 -10.64
C GLU A 115 2.43 -1.34 -9.89
N TYR A 116 2.23 -0.46 -8.91
CA TYR A 116 1.08 -0.49 -8.02
C TYR A 116 0.16 0.68 -8.33
N THR A 117 -1.11 0.38 -8.60
CA THR A 117 -2.15 1.38 -8.75
C THR A 117 -3.13 1.29 -7.59
N LEU A 118 -3.12 2.33 -6.77
CA LEU A 118 -4.13 2.56 -5.75
C LEU A 118 -5.27 3.37 -6.36
N THR A 119 -6.48 2.81 -6.34
CA THR A 119 -7.72 3.48 -6.73
C THR A 119 -8.58 3.71 -5.50
N CYS A 120 -9.03 4.95 -5.33
CA CYS A 120 -10.04 5.34 -4.34
C CYS A 120 -11.26 5.86 -5.07
N ALA A 121 -12.42 5.29 -4.77
CA ALA A 121 -13.69 5.69 -5.35
C ALA A 121 -14.65 6.13 -4.24
N ILE A 122 -15.24 7.32 -4.38
CA ILE A 122 -16.34 7.76 -3.53
C ILE A 122 -17.63 7.27 -4.18
N CYS A 123 -18.42 6.52 -3.43
CA CYS A 123 -19.69 5.98 -3.87
C CYS A 123 -20.81 6.51 -2.99
N THR A 124 -21.95 6.84 -3.59
CA THR A 124 -23.20 7.01 -2.83
C THR A 124 -24.08 5.79 -3.01
N LYS A 125 -24.80 5.45 -1.95
CA LYS A 125 -25.95 4.55 -2.03
C LYS A 125 -27.22 5.38 -1.89
N PRO A 126 -27.77 5.95 -2.98
CA PRO A 126 -29.09 6.56 -2.91
C PRO A 126 -30.11 5.49 -2.52
N GLN A 127 -30.99 5.82 -1.57
CA GLN A 127 -32.02 4.93 -1.01
C GLN A 127 -32.55 3.91 -2.04
N GLU A 128 -32.19 2.64 -1.82
CA GLU A 128 -32.66 1.45 -2.56
C GLU A 128 -32.47 1.41 -4.09
N LYS A 129 -31.48 2.11 -4.66
CA LYS A 129 -31.03 1.89 -6.05
C LYS A 129 -29.52 1.72 -6.16
N GLU A 130 -29.09 1.24 -7.33
CA GLU A 130 -27.71 0.91 -7.70
C GLU A 130 -26.67 1.91 -7.17
N MET A 131 -25.52 1.40 -6.72
CA MET A 131 -24.42 2.24 -6.27
C MET A 131 -23.92 3.10 -7.43
N LYS A 132 -23.74 4.39 -7.16
CA LYS A 132 -23.15 5.33 -8.12
C LYS A 132 -21.77 5.73 -7.65
N VAL A 133 -20.79 5.60 -8.53
CA VAL A 133 -19.45 6.16 -8.33
C VAL A 133 -19.55 7.67 -8.58
N LEU A 134 -19.30 8.46 -7.55
CA LEU A 134 -19.30 9.92 -7.63
C LEU A 134 -17.95 10.47 -8.11
N SER A 135 -16.87 9.86 -7.64
CA SER A 135 -15.51 10.28 -7.97
C SER A 135 -14.59 9.07 -7.97
N ARG A 136 -13.66 9.03 -8.92
CA ARG A 136 -12.60 8.03 -8.98
C ARG A 136 -11.26 8.74 -9.00
N ILE A 137 -10.44 8.46 -8.00
CA ILE A 137 -9.07 8.95 -7.88
C ILE A 137 -8.16 7.76 -8.09
N SER A 138 -7.43 7.75 -9.21
CA SER A 138 -6.43 6.74 -9.53
C SER A 138 -5.06 7.38 -9.49
N GLN A 139 -4.10 6.73 -8.82
CA GLN A 139 -2.67 7.08 -8.78
C GLN A 139 -2.31 8.46 -8.19
N THR A 140 -3.28 9.35 -7.95
CA THR A 140 -3.02 10.68 -7.43
C THR A 140 -3.31 10.71 -5.93
N PHE A 141 -2.29 11.03 -5.12
CA PHE A 141 -2.41 11.31 -3.68
C PHE A 141 -3.13 12.64 -3.43
N LYS A 142 -4.31 12.80 -4.03
CA LYS A 142 -5.20 13.93 -3.75
C LYS A 142 -6.08 13.53 -2.59
N ASP A 143 -6.12 14.40 -1.61
CA ASP A 143 -7.06 14.29 -0.52
C ASP A 143 -8.48 14.38 -1.07
N PHE A 144 -9.41 13.71 -0.40
CA PHE A 144 -10.81 13.76 -0.73
C PHE A 144 -11.66 13.87 0.52
N ALA A 145 -12.77 14.57 0.39
CA ALA A 145 -13.79 14.71 1.41
C ALA A 145 -14.84 13.63 1.24
N LEU A 146 -15.33 13.10 2.36
CA LEU A 146 -16.45 12.19 2.41
C LEU A 146 -17.63 12.86 3.11
N GLN A 147 -18.81 12.79 2.50
CA GLN A 147 -20.08 13.34 3.00
C GLN A 147 -20.99 12.25 3.59
N GLU A 148 -22.08 12.68 4.23
CA GLU A 148 -23.08 11.76 4.78
C GLU A 148 -23.72 10.90 3.68
N ASN A 149 -23.93 9.61 3.97
CA ASN A 149 -24.37 8.58 3.01
C ASN A 149 -23.37 8.22 1.89
N GLU A 150 -22.15 8.76 1.94
CA GLU A 150 -21.06 8.32 1.07
C GLU A 150 -20.26 7.17 1.69
N MET A 151 -19.54 6.47 0.82
CA MET A 151 -18.55 5.47 1.22
C MET A 151 -17.34 5.58 0.32
N VAL A 152 -16.17 5.30 0.88
CA VAL A 152 -14.95 5.13 0.11
C VAL A 152 -14.73 3.65 -0.17
N CYS A 153 -14.51 3.33 -1.44
CA CYS A 153 -14.02 2.05 -1.92
C CYS A 153 -12.54 2.20 -2.27
N VAL A 154 -11.72 1.23 -1.86
CA VAL A 154 -10.28 1.20 -2.08
C VAL A 154 -9.93 -0.09 -2.82
N GLU A 155 -9.12 0.04 -3.86
CA GLU A 155 -8.58 -1.06 -4.64
C GLU A 155 -7.08 -0.85 -4.86
N LEU A 156 -6.27 -1.86 -4.54
CA LEU A 156 -4.84 -1.89 -4.84
C LEU A 156 -4.59 -2.98 -5.88
N VAL A 157 -4.09 -2.59 -7.04
CA VAL A 157 -3.74 -3.47 -8.14
C VAL A 157 -2.24 -3.47 -8.33
N ALA A 158 -1.65 -4.66 -8.50
CA ALA A 158 -0.30 -4.80 -9.06
C ALA A 158 -0.39 -5.20 -10.52
N LYS A 159 0.43 -4.53 -11.33
CA LYS A 159 0.60 -4.80 -12.76
C LYS A 159 2.06 -5.00 -13.05
N ASP A 160 2.45 -5.96 -13.85
CA ASP A 160 3.84 -6.05 -14.29
C ASP A 160 4.20 -4.88 -15.22
N LYS A 161 5.49 -4.54 -15.30
CA LYS A 161 5.99 -3.45 -16.17
C LYS A 161 5.70 -3.63 -17.66
N THR A 162 5.41 -4.85 -18.09
CA THR A 162 5.07 -5.17 -19.47
C THR A 162 3.56 -5.26 -19.73
N GLU A 163 2.75 -4.98 -18.70
CA GLU A 163 1.30 -4.98 -18.75
C GLU A 163 0.65 -6.31 -19.18
N SER A 164 1.38 -7.41 -19.01
CA SER A 164 0.96 -8.75 -19.39
C SER A 164 0.23 -9.51 -18.28
N VAL A 165 0.44 -9.10 -17.02
CA VAL A 165 -0.11 -9.71 -15.81
C VAL A 165 -0.60 -8.61 -14.89
N GLU A 166 -1.85 -8.70 -14.46
CA GLU A 166 -2.48 -7.80 -13.51
C GLU A 166 -3.19 -8.60 -12.43
N GLY A 167 -3.13 -8.12 -11.18
CA GLY A 167 -3.78 -8.77 -10.05
C GLY A 167 -4.18 -7.79 -8.96
N VAL A 168 -5.38 -8.00 -8.39
CA VAL A 168 -5.86 -7.23 -7.25
C VAL A 168 -5.25 -7.77 -5.96
N ILE A 169 -4.52 -6.92 -5.24
CA ILE A 169 -3.85 -7.27 -3.97
C ILE A 169 -4.74 -6.95 -2.77
N PHE A 170 -5.51 -5.87 -2.86
CA PHE A 170 -6.38 -5.44 -1.78
C PHE A 170 -7.67 -4.82 -2.32
N LEU A 171 -8.78 -5.14 -1.66
CA LEU A 171 -10.06 -4.48 -1.81
C LEU A 171 -10.55 -4.07 -0.43
N GLY A 172 -11.19 -2.92 -0.33
CA GLY A 172 -11.78 -2.46 0.92
C GLY A 172 -12.89 -1.46 0.67
N SER A 173 -13.83 -1.36 1.60
CA SER A 173 -14.76 -0.24 1.61
C SER A 173 -15.13 0.16 3.04
N ILE A 174 -15.40 1.44 3.23
CA ILE A 174 -15.86 1.97 4.52
C ILE A 174 -16.83 3.13 4.30
N ARG A 175 -17.94 3.09 5.02
CA ARG A 175 -18.97 4.13 4.98
C ARG A 175 -18.58 5.33 5.84
N TYR A 176 -19.09 6.50 5.47
CA TYR A 176 -18.95 7.73 6.22
C TYR A 176 -19.33 7.56 7.70
N GLU A 177 -20.46 6.92 8.02
CA GLU A 177 -20.92 6.81 9.41
C GLU A 177 -19.94 6.00 10.27
N SER A 178 -19.27 5.01 9.68
CA SER A 178 -18.24 4.22 10.36
C SER A 178 -16.98 5.06 10.62
N LEU A 179 -16.56 5.90 9.67
CA LEU A 179 -15.44 6.82 9.84
C LEU A 179 -15.76 7.86 10.92
N LYS A 180 -16.94 8.49 10.83
CA LYS A 180 -17.42 9.49 11.79
C LYS A 180 -17.46 8.93 13.21
N LYS A 181 -17.99 7.72 13.40
CA LYS A 181 -18.03 7.06 14.72
C LYS A 181 -16.63 6.89 15.33
N VAL A 182 -15.64 6.51 14.52
CA VAL A 182 -14.25 6.36 15.00
C VAL A 182 -13.63 7.72 15.29
N TYR A 183 -13.82 8.70 14.41
CA TYR A 183 -13.34 10.06 14.62
C TYR A 183 -13.91 10.67 15.90
N ASP A 184 -15.24 10.61 16.08
CA ASP A 184 -15.91 11.17 17.25
C ASP A 184 -15.55 10.45 18.55
N GLY A 185 -15.26 9.14 18.48
CA GLY A 185 -14.79 8.36 19.62
C GLY A 185 -13.33 8.62 20.01
N ARG A 186 -12.48 9.07 19.07
CA ARG A 186 -11.04 9.26 19.29
C ARG A 186 -10.59 10.71 19.40
N ALA A 187 -11.27 11.65 18.72
CA ALA A 187 -11.05 13.08 18.89
C ALA A 187 -11.22 13.43 20.38
N SER A 188 -10.08 13.66 21.04
CA SER A 188 -10.01 13.57 22.51
C SER A 188 -11.07 14.45 23.18
N VAL A 189 -11.65 13.94 24.28
CA VAL A 189 -12.57 14.71 25.12
C VAL A 189 -11.92 16.03 25.54
N ALA A 190 -10.60 16.04 25.76
CA ALA A 190 -9.81 17.24 26.04
C ALA A 190 -9.83 18.26 24.88
N SER A 191 -9.72 17.82 23.62
CA SER A 191 -9.82 18.68 22.45
C SER A 191 -11.22 19.26 22.28
N LYS A 192 -12.26 18.44 22.56
CA LYS A 192 -13.68 18.88 22.54
C LYS A 192 -13.98 19.90 23.65
N VAL A 193 -13.48 19.65 24.86
CA VAL A 193 -13.60 20.57 26.01
C VAL A 193 -12.82 21.85 25.77
N ALA A 194 -11.57 21.77 25.32
CA ALA A 194 -10.71 22.92 25.00
C ALA A 194 -11.36 23.86 23.98
N ARG A 195 -11.95 23.31 22.90
CA ARG A 195 -12.69 24.10 21.90
C ARG A 195 -13.91 24.80 22.48
N LYS A 196 -14.63 24.13 23.40
CA LYS A 196 -15.85 24.64 24.02
C LYS A 196 -15.56 25.72 25.07
N VAL A 197 -14.52 25.56 25.89
CA VAL A 197 -14.14 26.53 26.94
C VAL A 197 -13.45 27.78 26.40
N SER A 198 -12.86 27.70 25.20
CA SER A 198 -12.20 28.83 24.54
C SER A 198 -13.11 29.61 23.59
N MET A 199 -14.45 29.40 23.63
CA MET A 199 -15.40 29.95 22.65
C MET A 199 -14.95 29.77 21.18
N GLY A 200 -14.32 28.63 20.88
CA GLY A 200 -13.81 28.34 19.53
C GLY A 200 -12.55 29.11 19.11
N TRP A 201 -11.95 29.93 19.98
CA TRP A 201 -10.74 30.70 19.65
C TRP A 201 -9.47 29.85 19.70
N TRP A 202 -9.46 28.74 20.45
CA TRP A 202 -8.36 27.78 20.36
C TRP A 202 -8.48 26.91 19.12
N ARG A 203 -7.61 27.19 18.14
CA ARG A 203 -7.29 26.25 17.06
C ARG A 203 -6.12 25.37 17.49
N GLY A 204 -6.41 24.32 18.25
CA GLY A 204 -5.44 23.24 18.50
C GLY A 204 -4.99 22.55 17.20
N PRO A 205 -4.04 21.61 17.27
CA PRO A 205 -3.57 20.85 16.12
C PRO A 205 -4.72 20.17 15.37
N VAL A 206 -4.58 19.98 14.05
CA VAL A 206 -5.51 19.15 13.28
C VAL A 206 -5.37 17.72 13.79
N ASN A 207 -6.45 17.15 14.36
CA ASN A 207 -6.42 15.77 14.84
C ASN A 207 -6.53 14.84 13.63
N VAL A 208 -5.40 14.24 13.25
CA VAL A 208 -5.32 13.15 12.28
C VAL A 208 -5.53 11.83 13.01
N GLU A 209 -6.53 11.08 12.59
CA GLU A 209 -6.83 9.74 13.12
C GLU A 209 -6.54 8.67 12.07
N PHE A 210 -6.04 7.52 12.50
CA PHE A 210 -5.73 6.40 11.60
C PHE A 210 -6.75 5.26 11.76
N ILE A 211 -7.36 4.86 10.65
CA ILE A 211 -8.37 3.81 10.61
C ILE A 211 -7.84 2.63 9.82
N LYS A 212 -7.90 1.44 10.44
CA LYS A 212 -7.54 0.18 9.80
C LYS A 212 -8.75 -0.45 9.12
N MET A 213 -8.60 -0.79 7.86
CA MET A 213 -9.54 -1.55 7.04
C MET A 213 -9.02 -2.98 6.90
N ARG A 214 -9.94 -3.95 6.92
CA ARG A 214 -9.65 -5.34 6.56
C ARG A 214 -10.22 -5.64 5.18
N GLY A 215 -9.47 -6.37 4.38
CA GLY A 215 -9.96 -6.81 3.08
C GLY A 215 -10.99 -7.94 3.17
N PRO A 216 -11.62 -8.31 2.05
CA PRO A 216 -12.57 -9.42 1.95
C PRO A 216 -12.02 -10.71 2.56
N GLY A 217 -12.87 -11.45 3.27
CA GLY A 217 -12.48 -12.69 3.94
C GLY A 217 -11.45 -12.51 5.06
N GLY A 218 -11.25 -11.27 5.55
CA GLY A 218 -10.28 -10.96 6.59
C GLY A 218 -8.81 -10.95 6.12
N LYS A 219 -8.58 -10.98 4.81
CA LYS A 219 -7.23 -10.96 4.22
C LYS A 219 -6.81 -9.53 3.92
N GLY A 220 -5.55 -9.22 4.21
CA GLY A 220 -4.97 -7.90 3.98
C GLY A 220 -5.50 -6.84 4.95
N HIS A 221 -4.67 -5.83 5.18
CA HIS A 221 -5.01 -4.66 5.98
C HIS A 221 -4.56 -3.42 5.25
N ALA A 222 -5.38 -2.37 5.26
CA ALA A 222 -5.01 -1.03 4.83
C ALA A 222 -5.22 -0.07 6.00
N GLU A 223 -4.48 1.03 6.03
CA GLU A 223 -4.68 2.10 7.01
C GLU A 223 -4.93 3.42 6.27
N MET A 224 -5.93 4.17 6.71
CA MET A 224 -6.30 5.46 6.15
C MET A 224 -6.19 6.54 7.21
N ALA A 225 -5.56 7.67 6.87
CA ALA A 225 -5.54 8.85 7.72
C ALA A 225 -6.80 9.69 7.45
N ILE A 226 -7.46 10.16 8.52
CA ILE A 226 -8.67 10.97 8.44
C ILE A 226 -8.58 12.22 9.31
N THR A 227 -9.19 13.32 8.87
CA THR A 227 -9.37 14.54 9.68
C THR A 227 -10.77 15.11 9.46
N GLN A 228 -11.27 15.89 10.41
CA GLN A 228 -12.47 16.71 10.20
C GLN A 228 -12.07 17.96 9.43
N GLN A 229 -12.74 18.19 8.30
CA GLN A 229 -12.61 19.41 7.53
C GLN A 229 -13.15 20.58 8.37
N ARG A 230 -12.30 21.58 8.64
CA ARG A 230 -12.73 22.80 9.33
C ARG A 230 -13.51 23.64 8.31
N GLY A 231 -14.79 23.91 8.58
CA GLY A 231 -15.55 24.84 7.77
C GLY A 231 -14.83 26.20 7.67
N GLY A 232 -14.57 26.64 6.43
CA GLY A 232 -14.18 28.00 6.08
C GLY A 232 -12.78 28.17 5.50
N GLU A 233 -12.62 27.84 4.21
CA GLU A 233 -11.91 28.69 3.23
C GLU A 233 -12.74 28.68 1.95
N GLU A 234 -13.25 29.86 1.58
CA GLU A 234 -13.98 30.09 0.35
C GLU A 234 -13.11 29.66 -0.85
N ARG A 235 -13.70 28.91 -1.78
CA ARG A 235 -13.16 28.79 -3.13
C ARG A 235 -13.05 30.20 -3.71
N SER A 236 -11.85 30.73 -3.82
CA SER A 236 -11.59 32.00 -4.48
C SER A 236 -11.82 31.85 -5.98
N SER A 237 -13.04 32.16 -6.42
CA SER A 237 -13.32 32.72 -7.74
C SER A 237 -14.21 33.92 -7.52
N ALA A 238 -13.65 35.11 -7.77
CA ALA A 238 -14.27 36.40 -7.55
C ALA A 238 -15.44 36.67 -8.51
N GLU A 239 -16.32 37.59 -8.09
CA GLU A 239 -17.39 38.31 -8.82
C GLU A 239 -18.70 37.49 -8.97
N GLU A 240 -19.89 37.83 -8.44
CA GLU A 240 -20.55 39.09 -8.03
C GLU A 240 -21.64 38.86 -6.94
N MET A 241 -22.01 39.94 -6.23
CA MET A 241 -23.11 40.11 -5.24
C MET A 241 -24.51 39.82 -5.85
N GLU A 242 -25.52 39.30 -5.16
CA GLU A 242 -26.33 39.95 -4.11
C GLU A 242 -27.24 38.93 -3.35
N ASN A 243 -27.39 39.17 -2.04
CA ASN A 243 -28.57 39.02 -1.17
C ASN A 243 -29.55 37.85 -1.38
N ASP A 244 -29.67 36.94 -0.39
CA ASP A 244 -30.77 37.03 0.58
C ASP A 244 -30.59 36.09 1.79
N CYS A 245 -31.11 36.55 2.93
CA CYS A 245 -31.01 35.90 4.23
C CYS A 245 -31.95 34.70 4.35
N PHE A 246 -31.43 33.47 4.48
CA PHE A 246 -32.10 32.41 5.25
C PHE A 246 -31.06 31.51 5.91
N LEU A 247 -31.32 31.21 7.18
CA LEU A 247 -30.60 30.30 8.06
C LEU A 247 -30.19 29.01 7.33
N ASN A 248 -28.90 28.83 7.09
CA ASN A 248 -28.33 27.49 7.01
C ASN A 248 -27.51 27.26 8.28
N PRO A 249 -27.84 26.25 9.12
CA PRO A 249 -26.89 25.79 10.14
C PRO A 249 -25.59 25.36 9.43
N PRO A 250 -24.43 25.35 10.11
CA PRO A 250 -23.20 24.86 9.51
C PRO A 250 -23.35 23.38 9.17
N THR A 251 -23.79 23.08 7.95
CA THR A 251 -23.49 21.83 7.26
C THR A 251 -22.06 22.02 6.72
N LEU A 252 -21.11 21.09 6.77
CA LEU A 252 -21.17 19.65 6.69
C LEU A 252 -19.96 19.08 7.46
N ASP A 253 -20.18 18.02 8.23
CA ASP A 253 -19.09 17.20 8.78
C ASP A 253 -18.39 16.48 7.62
N GLU A 254 -17.41 17.10 6.97
CA GLU A 254 -16.61 16.44 5.93
C GLU A 254 -15.37 15.78 6.55
N ILE A 255 -15.09 14.53 6.14
CA ILE A 255 -13.88 13.82 6.55
C ILE A 255 -12.87 13.87 5.41
N GLN A 256 -11.74 14.54 5.61
CA GLN A 256 -10.63 14.59 4.65
C GLN A 256 -9.69 13.40 4.89
N ILE A 257 -9.42 12.63 3.82
CA ILE A 257 -8.53 11.47 3.82
C ILE A 257 -7.18 11.82 3.20
N PHE A 258 -6.09 11.35 3.81
CA PHE A 258 -4.71 11.53 3.33
C PHE A 258 -3.96 10.20 3.21
N TRP A 259 -2.93 10.18 2.38
CA TRP A 259 -1.98 9.05 2.22
C TRP A 259 -0.61 9.44 2.77
N LYS A 260 0.08 8.49 3.42
CA LYS A 260 1.45 8.64 3.89
C LYS A 260 2.38 7.71 3.13
#